data_AF-A0A534VWL5-F1
#
_entry.id   AF-A0A534VWL5-F1
#
_cell.length_a   1.000
_cell.length_b   1.000
_cell.length_c   1.000
_cell.angle_alpha   90.00
_cell.angle_beta   90.00
_cell.angle_gamma   90.00
#
_symmetry.space_group_name_H-M   'P 1'
#
loop_
_entity.id
_entity.type
_entity.pdbx_description
1 polymer ?
#
loop_
_entity_poly.entity_id
_entity_poly.type
_entity_poly.pdbx_seq_one_letter_code
_entity_poly.pdbx_strand_id
1 'polypeptide(L)'
;MAVRQLGVTDALDLLARGLPADAKFTLEVAQGEAAPFRNVLPLATFRTNAKGAGQAQALGPIREIVSPDSASAPGPRTLLVTGAGGAPVLLGKVAP
;
A
#
# COMPACT_ATOMS: atom_id res chain seq x y z
N MET A 1 -0.78 7.80 -4.39
CA MET A 1 -1.31 6.45 -4.63
C MET A 1 -2.62 6.61 -5.38
N ALA A 2 -2.88 5.79 -6.38
CA ALA A 2 -4.11 5.84 -7.14
C ALA A 2 -4.63 4.43 -7.38
N VAL A 3 -5.95 4.25 -7.27
CA VAL A 3 -6.61 3.02 -7.69
C VAL A 3 -7.30 3.26 -9.02
N ARG A 4 -7.18 2.31 -9.93
CA ARG A 4 -7.77 2.36 -11.27
C ARG A 4 -8.55 1.09 -11.54
N GLN A 5 -9.79 1.23 -11.94
CA GLN A 5 -10.61 0.09 -12.37
C GLN A 5 -10.17 -0.38 -13.77
N LEU A 6 -9.95 -1.68 -13.91
CA LEU A 6 -9.57 -2.36 -15.15
C LEU A 6 -10.67 -3.35 -15.61
N GLY A 7 -11.93 -3.00 -15.39
CA GLY A 7 -13.08 -3.87 -15.63
C GLY A 7 -13.47 -4.67 -14.39
N VAL A 8 -13.22 -5.98 -14.40
CA VAL A 8 -13.50 -6.92 -13.30
C VAL A 8 -12.43 -6.93 -12.20
N THR A 9 -11.33 -6.22 -12.40
CA THR A 9 -10.21 -6.09 -11.47
C THR A 9 -9.81 -4.63 -11.32
N ASP A 10 -8.99 -4.35 -10.32
CA ASP A 10 -8.45 -3.03 -10.01
C ASP A 10 -6.92 -3.07 -10.01
N ALA A 11 -6.30 -1.93 -10.29
CA ALA A 11 -4.87 -1.69 -10.12
C ALA A 11 -4.62 -0.63 -9.06
N LEU A 12 -3.69 -0.88 -8.14
CA LEU A 12 -3.14 0.11 -7.24
C LEU A 12 -1.74 0.48 -7.72
N ASP A 13 -1.55 1.75 -8.07
CA ASP A 13 -0.25 2.29 -8.44
C ASP A 13 0.30 3.18 -7.32
N LEU A 14 1.54 2.89 -6.92
CA LEU A 14 2.34 3.70 -6.01
C LEU A 14 3.60 4.18 -6.72
N LEU A 15 3.82 5.49 -6.68
CA LEU A 15 5.12 6.10 -6.94
C LEU A 15 5.66 6.67 -5.63
N ALA A 16 6.77 6.12 -5.16
CA ALA A 16 7.45 6.57 -3.95
C ALA A 16 8.76 7.29 -4.33
N ARG A 17 9.09 8.35 -3.59
CA ARG A 17 10.32 9.13 -3.75
C ARG A 17 10.88 9.49 -2.37
N GLY A 18 12.17 9.73 -2.29
CA GLY A 18 12.85 10.08 -1.03
C GLY A 18 13.04 8.89 -0.09
N LEU A 19 12.90 7.66 -0.60
CA LEU A 19 13.22 6.45 0.14
C LEU A 19 14.74 6.16 0.09
N PRO A 20 15.28 5.36 1.02
CA PRO A 20 16.63 4.82 0.89
C PRO A 20 16.91 4.26 -0.51
N ALA A 21 18.06 4.59 -1.08
CA ALA A 21 18.47 4.15 -2.41
C ALA A 21 18.76 2.64 -2.44
N ASP A 22 18.49 2.01 -3.58
CA ASP A 22 18.77 0.60 -3.84
C ASP A 22 18.28 -0.36 -2.73
N ALA A 23 17.13 -0.05 -2.12
CA ALA A 23 16.55 -0.80 -1.01
C ALA A 23 15.21 -1.43 -1.39
N LYS A 24 14.91 -2.58 -0.78
CA LYS A 24 13.65 -3.31 -1.00
C LYS A 24 12.59 -2.83 -0.01
N PHE A 25 11.38 -2.64 -0.52
CA PHE A 25 10.20 -2.25 0.23
C PHE A 25 9.00 -3.12 -0.13
N THR A 26 8.03 -3.15 0.77
CA THR A 26 6.73 -3.78 0.57
C THR A 26 5.64 -2.72 0.69
N LEU A 27 4.71 -2.73 -0.26
CA LEU A 27 3.45 -2.02 -0.17
C LEU A 27 2.44 -2.95 0.51
N GLU A 28 1.85 -2.48 1.60
CA GLU A 28 0.95 -3.26 2.44
C GLU A 28 -0.33 -2.47 2.70
N VAL A 29 -1.41 -3.17 3.04
CA VAL A 29 -2.62 -2.58 3.62
C VAL A 29 -2.75 -3.07 5.06
N ALA A 30 -3.16 -2.19 5.96
CA ALA A 30 -3.42 -2.57 7.34
C ALA A 30 -4.68 -1.88 7.87
N GLN A 31 -5.25 -2.44 8.93
CA GLN A 31 -6.36 -1.83 9.66
C GLN A 31 -5.84 -0.84 10.70
N GLY A 32 -6.55 0.28 10.82
CA GLY A 32 -6.22 1.42 11.70
C GLY A 32 -5.66 2.60 10.91
N GLU A 33 -5.94 3.81 11.40
CA GLU A 33 -5.39 5.06 10.83
C GLU A 33 -4.00 5.41 11.38
N ALA A 34 -3.62 4.81 12.51
CA ALA A 34 -2.35 5.00 13.18
C ALA A 34 -1.89 3.69 13.84
N ALA A 35 -0.59 3.62 14.15
CA ALA A 35 -0.04 2.51 14.92
C ALA A 35 -0.73 2.39 16.30
N PRO A 36 -0.92 1.17 16.82
CA PRO A 36 -0.50 -0.11 16.26
C PRO A 36 -1.43 -0.62 15.15
N PHE A 37 -0.85 -0.90 13.99
CA PHE A 37 -1.56 -1.46 12.83
C PHE A 37 -1.92 -2.93 13.06
N ARG A 38 -3.06 -3.37 12.53
CA ARG A 38 -3.54 -4.76 12.63
C ARG A 38 -3.80 -5.35 11.25
N ASN A 39 -3.82 -6.68 11.16
CA ASN A 39 -4.20 -7.41 9.95
C ASN A 39 -3.45 -6.90 8.69
N VAL A 40 -2.13 -6.75 8.83
CA VAL A 40 -1.25 -6.27 7.75
C VAL A 40 -1.21 -7.32 6.64
N LEU A 41 -1.54 -6.89 5.42
CA LEU A 41 -1.56 -7.74 4.23
C LEU A 41 -0.62 -7.14 3.17
N PRO A 42 0.39 -7.90 2.70
CA PRO A 42 1.26 -7.44 1.62
C PRO A 42 0.53 -7.44 0.28
N LEU A 43 0.71 -6.36 -0.49
CA LEU A 43 0.12 -6.17 -1.81
C LEU A 43 1.16 -6.33 -2.93
N ALA A 44 2.34 -5.73 -2.76
CA ALA A 44 3.41 -5.77 -3.75
C ALA A 44 4.78 -5.51 -3.11
N THR A 45 5.85 -5.97 -3.75
CA THR A 45 7.22 -5.60 -3.37
C THR A 45 7.89 -4.82 -4.48
N PHE A 46 8.74 -3.86 -4.12
CA PHE A 46 9.48 -3.05 -5.08
C PHE A 46 10.87 -2.72 -4.56
N ARG A 47 11.76 -2.31 -5.46
CA ARG A 47 13.09 -1.82 -5.12
C ARG A 47 13.23 -0.38 -5.62
N THR A 48 13.84 0.47 -4.81
CA THR A 48 14.17 1.84 -5.20
C THR A 48 15.40 1.87 -6.09
N ASN A 49 15.49 2.88 -6.96
CA ASN A 49 16.69 3.17 -7.73
C ASN A 49 17.71 3.97 -6.90
N ALA A 50 18.86 4.31 -7.51
CA ALA A 50 19.91 5.11 -6.89
C ALA A 50 19.47 6.52 -6.41
N LYS A 51 18.33 7.03 -6.90
CA LYS A 51 17.74 8.31 -6.47
C LYS A 51 16.69 8.14 -5.37
N GLY A 52 16.51 6.94 -4.82
CA GLY A 52 15.51 6.68 -3.80
C GLY A 52 14.07 6.72 -4.32
N ALA A 53 13.87 6.55 -5.63
CA ALA A 53 12.55 6.49 -6.25
C ALA A 53 12.19 5.04 -6.60
N GLY A 54 10.94 4.66 -6.40
CA GLY A 54 10.45 3.31 -6.68
C GLY A 54 8.98 3.32 -7.09
N GLN A 55 8.59 2.28 -7.81
CA GLN A 55 7.21 2.06 -8.24
C GLN A 55 6.75 0.69 -7.75
N ALA A 56 5.53 0.63 -7.21
CA ALA A 56 4.85 -0.62 -6.93
C ALA A 56 3.49 -0.64 -7.64
N GLN A 57 3.12 -1.82 -8.13
CA GLN A 57 1.80 -2.08 -8.67
C GLN A 57 1.24 -3.35 -8.06
N ALA A 58 -0.02 -3.29 -7.62
CA ALA A 58 -0.79 -4.45 -7.21
C ALA A 58 -2.05 -4.55 -8.07
N LEU A 59 -2.41 -5.77 -8.46
CA LEU A 59 -3.60 -6.08 -9.27
C LEU A 59 -4.50 -7.02 -8.47
N GLY A 60 -5.81 -6.81 -8.54
CA GLY A 60 -6.78 -7.66 -7.84
C GLY A 60 -8.04 -6.90 -7.44
N PRO A 61 -8.83 -7.39 -6.47
CA PRO A 61 -9.98 -6.67 -5.93
C PRO A 61 -9.53 -5.56 -4.98
N ILE A 62 -8.69 -4.63 -5.47
CA ILE A 62 -8.01 -3.63 -4.63
C ILE A 62 -9.02 -2.80 -3.86
N ARG A 63 -10.13 -2.36 -4.48
CA ARG A 63 -11.13 -1.55 -3.78
C ARG A 63 -11.72 -2.28 -2.57
N GLU A 64 -12.03 -3.56 -2.71
CA GLU A 64 -12.51 -4.40 -1.60
C GLU A 64 -11.44 -4.57 -0.50
N ILE A 65 -10.17 -4.60 -0.90
CA ILE A 65 -9.04 -4.71 0.02
C ILE A 65 -8.75 -3.39 0.75
N VAL A 66 -8.92 -2.23 0.13
CA VAL A 66 -8.59 -0.92 0.75
C VAL A 66 -9.80 -0.23 1.38
N SER A 67 -11.00 -0.50 0.88
CA SER A 67 -12.26 0.06 1.35
C SER A 67 -13.38 -1.00 1.18
N PRO A 68 -13.39 -2.06 2.00
CA PRO A 68 -14.43 -3.09 1.93
C PRO A 68 -15.81 -2.47 2.19
N ASP A 69 -16.79 -2.80 1.34
CA ASP A 69 -18.15 -2.23 1.39
C ASP A 69 -19.07 -2.93 2.40
N SER A 70 -18.52 -3.81 3.23
CA SER A 70 -19.29 -4.60 4.19
C SER A 70 -19.69 -3.77 5.42
N ALA A 71 -20.95 -3.86 5.85
CA ALA A 71 -21.45 -3.27 7.10
C ALA A 71 -20.72 -3.77 8.37
N SER A 72 -19.98 -4.88 8.27
CA SER A 72 -19.11 -5.43 9.32
C SER A 72 -17.62 -5.16 9.07
N ALA A 73 -17.28 -4.23 8.17
CA ALA A 73 -15.91 -3.93 7.82
C ALA A 73 -15.11 -3.49 9.06
N PRO A 74 -13.94 -4.10 9.30
CA PRO A 74 -13.11 -3.80 10.46
C PRO A 74 -12.39 -2.46 10.29
N GLY A 75 -13.13 -1.36 10.51
CA GLY A 75 -12.61 0.00 10.60
C GLY A 75 -11.87 0.53 9.36
N PRO A 76 -11.31 1.75 9.45
CA PRO A 76 -10.53 2.37 8.37
C PRO A 76 -9.24 1.58 8.10
N ARG A 77 -8.84 1.53 6.82
CA ARG A 77 -7.59 0.91 6.38
C ARG A 77 -6.60 1.96 5.88
N THR A 78 -5.31 1.68 6.07
CA THR A 78 -4.19 2.54 5.68
C THR A 78 -3.22 1.75 4.82
N LEU A 79 -2.71 2.37 3.75
CA LEU A 79 -1.60 1.82 3.00
C LEU A 79 -0.28 2.17 3.67
N LEU A 80 0.58 1.17 3.79
CA LEU A 80 1.91 1.28 4.39
C LEU A 80 2.95 0.98 3.32
N VAL A 81 4.08 1.68 3.40
CA VAL A 81 5.32 1.24 2.78
C VAL A 81 6.30 0.88 3.88
N THR A 82 6.71 -0.38 3.94
CA THR A 82 7.64 -0.89 4.96
C THR A 82 8.95 -1.32 4.32
N GLY A 83 10.06 -0.94 4.95
CA GLY A 83 11.40 -1.43 4.60
C GLY A 83 11.76 -2.69 5.40
N ALA A 84 12.99 -3.19 5.23
CA ALA A 84 13.47 -4.39 5.93
C ALA A 84 13.40 -4.33 7.47
N GLY A 85 13.37 -3.12 8.05
CA GLY A 85 13.23 -2.91 9.50
C GLY A 85 11.80 -2.95 10.04
N GLY A 86 10.79 -3.21 9.21
CA GLY A 86 9.38 -3.38 9.61
C GLY A 86 8.64 -2.10 10.02
N ALA A 87 9.33 -1.02 10.35
CA ALA A 87 8.72 0.28 10.60
C ALA A 87 8.21 0.90 9.28
N PRO A 88 6.95 1.40 9.23
CA PRO A 88 6.44 2.10 8.06
C PRO A 88 7.21 3.40 7.81
N VAL A 89 7.65 3.60 6.57
CA VAL A 89 8.36 4.81 6.11
C VAL A 89 7.45 5.75 5.32
N LEU A 90 6.32 5.25 4.80
CA LEU A 90 5.26 6.06 4.20
C LEU A 90 3.90 5.50 4.62
N LEU A 91 2.98 6.42 4.89
CA LEU A 91 1.57 6.14 5.18
C LEU A 91 0.72 6.90 4.16
N GLY A 92 -0.31 6.26 3.64
CA GLY A 92 -1.21 6.89 2.68
C GLY A 92 -2.63 6.37 2.79
N LYS A 93 -3.60 7.26 2.56
CA LYS A 93 -4.97 6.86 2.22
C LYS A 93 -5.07 6.71 0.71
N VAL A 94 -5.89 5.76 0.28
CA VAL A 94 -6.25 5.61 -1.13
C VAL A 94 -7.36 6.61 -1.45
N ALA A 95 -7.13 7.44 -2.46
CA ALA A 95 -8.23 8.16 -3.10
C ALA A 95 -8.94 7.19 -4.06
N PRO A 96 -10.29 7.08 -3.99
CA PRO A 96 -11.06 6.26 -4.92
C PRO A 96 -10.99 6.75 -6.36
#